data_AF-A0A0A0IZ19-F1
#
_entry.id   AF-A0A0A0IZ19-F1
#
_cell.length_a   1.000
_cell.length_b   1.000
_cell.length_c   1.000
_cell.angle_alpha   90.00
_cell.angle_beta   90.00
_cell.angle_gamma   90.00
#
_symmetry.space_group_name_H-M   'P 1'
#
loop_
_entity.id
_entity.type
_entity.pdbx_description
1 polymer ?
#
loop_
_entity_poly.entity_id
_entity_poly.type
_entity_poly.pdbx_seq_one_letter_code
_entity_poly.pdbx_strand_id
1 'polypeptide(L)'
;MADDEKLAFYLRHREQIEEWANLRSTAEAVLDSRLRGAARQLVHELPSAGVIAERRWGYEHIFIPADAREPRVGMGLAWKKKGVVNAGATLALTCLDGTKDARYRALKAATQSVALTHGLERFGSSEWLWMTHLRPAPDLVDLGEFADYCVQQLHDAWTEFRPQMLAAMPDPLEVPDPAGGIGRHQL
;
A
#
# COMPACT_ATOMS: atom_id res chain seq x y z
N MET A 1 0.65 44.57 1.02
CA MET A 1 0.82 44.58 2.50
C MET A 1 0.96 43.17 3.08
N ALA A 2 0.04 42.22 2.86
CA ALA A 2 0.19 40.84 3.41
C ALA A 2 1.40 40.05 2.86
N ASP A 3 1.81 40.33 1.61
CA ASP A 3 3.01 39.71 1.02
C ASP A 3 4.31 40.25 1.63
N ASP A 4 4.34 41.53 2.02
CA ASP A 4 5.50 42.15 2.68
C ASP A 4 5.71 41.58 4.09
N GLU A 5 4.62 41.25 4.80
CA GLU A 5 4.70 40.66 6.15
C GLU A 5 5.22 39.22 6.14
N LYS A 6 4.76 38.38 5.19
CA LYS A 6 5.27 37.01 5.02
C LYS A 6 6.72 37.00 4.61
N LEU A 7 7.10 37.89 3.68
CA LEU A 7 8.49 38.04 3.26
C LEU A 7 9.37 38.53 4.42
N ALA A 8 8.93 39.54 5.17
CA ALA A 8 9.64 40.03 6.34
C ALA A 8 9.78 38.96 7.43
N PHE A 9 8.74 38.15 7.66
CA PHE A 9 8.82 37.00 8.56
C PHE A 9 9.85 35.99 8.06
N TYR A 10 9.79 35.58 6.79
CA TYR A 10 10.75 34.65 6.20
C TYR A 10 12.18 35.17 6.36
N LEU A 11 12.45 36.43 6.00
CA LEU A 11 13.79 37.01 6.08
C LEU A 11 14.32 37.05 7.53
N ARG A 12 13.46 37.34 8.51
CA ARG A 12 13.83 37.32 9.94
C ARG A 12 14.13 35.93 10.47
N HIS A 13 13.45 34.89 9.95
CA HIS A 13 13.53 33.53 10.45
C HIS A 13 14.19 32.53 9.48
N ARG A 14 14.84 33.02 8.41
CA ARG A 14 15.29 32.19 7.28
C ARG A 14 16.18 31.03 7.72
N GLU A 15 17.10 31.27 8.65
CA GLU A 15 18.07 30.26 9.11
C GLU A 15 17.37 29.12 9.84
N GLN A 16 16.42 29.46 10.73
CA GLN A 16 15.57 28.46 11.38
C GLN A 16 14.71 27.72 10.35
N ILE A 17 14.04 28.42 9.44
CA ILE A 17 13.21 27.76 8.42
C ILE A 17 14.03 26.75 7.60
N GLU A 18 15.24 27.12 7.19
CA GLU A 18 16.16 26.26 6.44
C GLU A 18 16.65 25.07 7.29
N GLU A 19 17.00 25.30 8.56
CA GLU A 19 17.38 24.24 9.50
C GLU A 19 16.27 23.19 9.63
N TRP A 20 15.03 23.63 9.86
CA TRP A 20 13.88 22.73 10.00
C TRP A 20 13.54 22.01 8.68
N ALA A 21 13.70 22.70 7.54
CA ALA A 21 13.53 22.07 6.23
C ALA A 21 14.59 20.98 5.97
N ASN A 22 15.82 21.20 6.41
CA ASN A 22 16.90 20.22 6.32
C ASN A 22 16.62 19.02 7.24
N LEU A 23 16.23 19.25 8.50
CA LEU A 23 15.85 18.18 9.43
C LEU A 23 14.69 17.33 8.87
N ARG A 24 13.67 17.96 8.29
CA ARG A 24 12.58 17.24 7.63
C ARG A 24 13.08 16.38 6.47
N SER A 25 13.97 16.92 5.63
CA SER A 25 14.53 16.18 4.50
C SER A 25 15.35 14.96 4.96
N THR A 26 16.11 15.12 6.04
CA THR A 26 16.84 14.02 6.68
C THR A 26 15.89 12.97 7.25
N ALA A 27 14.85 13.38 7.98
CA ALA A 27 13.84 12.50 8.53
C ALA A 27 13.13 11.69 7.43
N GLU A 28 12.73 12.33 6.33
CA GLU A 28 12.13 11.66 5.17
C GLU A 28 13.06 10.60 4.57
N ALA A 29 14.35 10.92 4.41
CA ALA A 29 15.34 9.98 3.87
C ALA A 29 15.57 8.78 4.81
N VAL A 30 15.64 9.02 6.12
CA VAL A 30 15.76 7.96 7.14
C VAL A 30 14.54 7.05 7.10
N LEU A 31 13.34 7.62 7.12
CA LEU A 31 12.10 6.84 7.10
C LEU A 31 11.94 6.03 5.80
N ASP A 32 12.24 6.60 4.64
CA ASP A 32 12.25 5.87 3.36
C ASP A 32 13.23 4.68 3.41
N SER A 33 14.44 4.91 3.92
CA SER A 33 15.46 3.86 4.06
C SER A 33 15.00 2.73 5.00
N ARG A 34 14.41 3.08 6.14
CA ARG A 34 13.90 2.12 7.13
C ARG A 34 12.75 1.29 6.58
N LEU A 35 11.76 1.93 5.96
CA LEU A 35 10.64 1.25 5.30
C LEU A 35 11.15 0.27 4.23
N ARG A 36 12.10 0.68 3.38
CA ARG A 36 12.73 -0.24 2.41
C ARG A 36 13.48 -1.40 3.06
N GLY A 37 14.16 -1.16 4.18
CA GLY A 37 14.89 -2.18 4.91
C GLY A 37 13.94 -3.25 5.46
N ALA A 38 12.94 -2.82 6.23
CA ALA A 38 11.92 -3.69 6.80
C ALA A 38 11.12 -4.42 5.70
N ALA A 39 10.80 -3.72 4.61
CA ALA A 39 10.18 -4.32 3.43
C ALA A 39 10.96 -5.51 2.87
N ARG A 40 12.27 -5.33 2.65
CA ARG A 40 13.13 -6.38 2.10
C ARG A 40 13.21 -7.58 3.04
N GLN A 41 13.25 -7.33 4.34
CA GLN A 41 13.22 -8.40 5.33
C GLN A 41 11.92 -9.20 5.22
N LEU A 42 10.77 -8.53 5.18
CA LEU A 42 9.48 -9.19 5.00
C LEU A 42 9.41 -10.04 3.72
N VAL A 43 10.01 -9.58 2.61
CA VAL A 43 10.11 -10.37 1.37
C VAL A 43 10.88 -11.67 1.58
N HIS A 44 11.96 -11.63 2.34
CA HIS A 44 12.74 -12.84 2.65
C HIS A 44 11.96 -13.84 3.51
N GLU A 45 11.09 -13.35 4.39
CA GLU A 45 10.27 -14.15 5.29
C GLU A 45 9.03 -14.77 4.60
N LEU A 46 8.55 -14.18 3.50
CA LEU A 46 7.37 -14.63 2.75
C LEU A 46 7.71 -15.19 1.35
N PRO A 47 8.48 -16.31 1.24
CA PRO A 47 9.01 -16.82 -0.03
C PRO A 47 7.94 -17.33 -1.02
N SER A 48 6.68 -17.51 -0.60
CA SER A 48 5.59 -18.02 -1.44
C SER A 48 4.73 -16.93 -2.08
N ALA A 49 4.93 -15.67 -1.72
CA ALA A 49 4.25 -14.53 -2.32
C ALA A 49 5.24 -13.82 -3.25
N GLY A 50 4.96 -13.77 -4.55
CA GLY A 50 5.79 -13.02 -5.49
C GLY A 50 5.79 -11.54 -5.13
N VAL A 51 6.78 -11.07 -4.35
CA VAL A 51 6.78 -9.66 -3.94
C VAL A 51 7.14 -8.77 -5.12
N ILE A 52 6.22 -7.87 -5.48
CA ILE A 52 6.45 -6.89 -6.54
C ILE A 52 6.77 -5.55 -5.86
N ALA A 53 8.06 -5.18 -5.85
CA ALA A 53 8.47 -3.84 -5.54
C ALA A 53 8.37 -2.98 -6.81
N GLU A 54 7.30 -2.19 -6.93
CA GLU A 54 7.09 -1.31 -8.08
C GLU A 54 7.24 0.17 -7.69
N ARG A 55 7.96 0.92 -8.52
CA ARG A 55 8.00 2.38 -8.44
C ARG A 55 6.97 2.93 -9.41
N ARG A 56 5.86 3.44 -8.87
CA ARG A 56 4.81 4.09 -9.67
C ARG A 56 4.48 5.45 -9.05
N TRP A 57 4.44 6.49 -9.89
CA TRP A 57 3.78 7.77 -9.58
C TRP A 57 4.31 8.49 -8.33
N GLY A 58 5.60 8.38 -8.05
CA GLY A 58 6.24 9.02 -6.88
C GLY A 58 6.05 8.30 -5.55
N TYR A 59 5.43 7.11 -5.58
CA TYR A 59 5.33 6.20 -4.45
C TYR A 59 6.31 5.02 -4.62
N GLU A 60 6.85 4.60 -3.49
CA GLU A 60 7.42 3.27 -3.32
C GLU A 60 6.31 2.34 -2.86
N HIS A 61 6.30 1.13 -3.40
CA HIS A 61 5.25 0.15 -3.13
C HIS A 61 5.87 -1.23 -2.94
N ILE A 62 5.41 -1.93 -1.91
CA ILE A 62 5.63 -3.35 -1.71
C ILE A 62 4.28 -4.01 -1.91
N PHE A 63 4.22 -5.00 -2.79
CA PHE A 63 3.01 -5.77 -3.01
C PHE A 63 3.24 -7.24 -2.72
N ILE A 64 2.35 -7.84 -1.94
CA ILE A 64 2.39 -9.24 -1.56
C ILE A 64 1.13 -9.91 -2.12
N PRO A 65 1.24 -10.67 -3.22
CA PRO A 65 0.11 -11.35 -3.82
C PRO A 65 -0.43 -12.43 -2.89
N ALA A 66 -1.73 -12.71 -3.00
CA ALA A 66 -2.36 -13.82 -2.29
C ALA A 66 -1.89 -15.18 -2.82
N ASP A 67 -1.71 -15.28 -4.14
CA ASP A 67 -1.26 -16.44 -4.91
C ASP A 67 -0.33 -15.97 -6.05
N ALA A 68 0.76 -16.71 -6.31
CA ALA A 68 1.67 -16.42 -7.42
C ALA A 68 0.99 -16.52 -8.80
N ARG A 69 -0.09 -17.31 -8.91
CA ARG A 69 -0.91 -17.44 -10.13
C ARG A 69 -1.79 -16.22 -10.39
N GLU A 70 -2.08 -15.44 -9.35
CA GLU A 70 -2.94 -14.25 -9.40
C GLU A 70 -2.19 -13.04 -8.83
N PRO A 71 -1.13 -12.56 -9.51
CA PRO A 71 -0.23 -11.53 -8.99
C PRO A 71 -0.86 -10.13 -8.87
N ARG A 72 -2.16 -10.00 -9.12
CA ARG A 72 -2.91 -8.74 -9.08
C ARG A 72 -3.88 -8.65 -7.90
N VAL A 73 -4.03 -9.73 -7.12
CA VAL A 73 -4.85 -9.76 -5.90
C VAL A 73 -3.92 -9.97 -4.72
N GLY A 74 -3.96 -9.06 -3.76
CA GLY A 74 -3.03 -9.10 -2.64
C GLY A 74 -3.06 -7.83 -1.82
N MET A 75 -2.05 -7.70 -0.95
CA MET A 75 -1.90 -6.56 -0.05
C MET A 75 -0.68 -5.74 -0.43
N GLY A 76 -0.80 -4.43 -0.32
CA GLY A 76 0.24 -3.49 -0.65
C GLY A 76 0.50 -2.49 0.47
N LEU A 77 1.77 -2.12 0.66
CA LEU A 77 2.18 -0.98 1.46
C LEU A 77 2.84 0.04 0.53
N ALA A 78 2.30 1.26 0.48
CA ALA A 78 2.79 2.34 -0.36
C ALA A 78 3.15 3.58 0.46
N TRP A 79 4.24 4.27 0.13
CA TRP A 79 4.60 5.56 0.74
C TRP A 79 5.27 6.48 -0.28
N LYS A 80 5.17 7.79 -0.08
CA LYS A 80 5.87 8.76 -0.92
C LYS A 80 7.32 8.85 -0.49
N LYS A 81 8.28 8.97 -1.42
CA LYS A 81 9.66 9.27 -1.02
C LYS A 81 9.78 10.63 -0.29
N LYS A 82 8.98 11.61 -0.73
CA LYS A 82 8.93 12.97 -0.17
C LYS A 82 7.61 13.19 0.56
N GLY A 83 7.66 13.83 1.71
CA GLY A 83 6.48 14.09 2.55
C GLY A 83 5.96 12.88 3.32
N VAL A 84 6.69 11.75 3.38
CA VAL A 84 6.27 10.55 4.13
C VAL A 84 6.10 10.82 5.61
N VAL A 85 6.92 11.69 6.19
CA VAL A 85 6.77 12.07 7.61
C VAL A 85 5.40 12.71 7.88
N ASN A 86 4.82 13.40 6.90
CA ASN A 86 3.52 14.05 7.02
C ASN A 86 2.35 13.19 6.53
N ALA A 87 2.55 12.45 5.43
CA ALA A 87 1.52 11.67 4.76
C ALA A 87 1.39 10.26 5.33
N GLY A 88 2.46 9.75 5.95
CA GLY A 88 2.57 8.37 6.40
C GLY A 88 2.70 7.37 5.26
N ALA A 89 2.34 6.13 5.55
CA ALA A 89 2.24 5.04 4.60
C ALA A 89 0.76 4.70 4.34
N THR A 90 0.49 3.97 3.27
CA THR A 90 -0.84 3.51 2.89
C THR A 90 -0.82 2.00 2.80
N LEU A 91 -1.63 1.35 3.62
CA LEU A 91 -1.89 -0.08 3.55
C LEU A 91 -3.15 -0.28 2.69
N ALA A 92 -3.09 -1.14 1.69
CA ALA A 92 -4.22 -1.38 0.80
C ALA A 92 -4.35 -2.83 0.35
N LEU A 93 -5.58 -3.28 0.14
CA LEU A 93 -5.90 -4.52 -0.58
C LEU A 93 -6.23 -4.18 -2.03
N THR A 94 -5.59 -4.85 -2.99
CA THR A 94 -5.87 -4.71 -4.42
C THR A 94 -6.75 -5.83 -4.95
N CYS A 95 -7.50 -5.51 -6.01
CA CYS A 95 -8.07 -6.49 -6.91
C CYS A 95 -7.93 -5.99 -8.34
N LEU A 96 -6.98 -6.56 -9.08
CA LEU A 96 -7.04 -6.63 -10.55
C LEU A 96 -7.28 -5.26 -11.22
N ASP A 97 -8.34 -5.16 -12.02
CA ASP A 97 -8.78 -3.96 -12.76
C ASP A 97 -9.90 -3.20 -12.03
N GLY A 98 -9.96 -3.33 -10.69
CA GLY A 98 -10.97 -2.72 -9.84
C GLY A 98 -12.36 -3.29 -10.08
N THR A 99 -13.38 -2.42 -10.12
CA THR A 99 -14.80 -2.84 -10.22
C THR A 99 -15.16 -3.57 -11.52
N LYS A 100 -14.26 -3.59 -12.50
CA LYS A 100 -14.46 -4.30 -13.78
C LYS A 100 -14.19 -5.79 -13.66
N ASP A 101 -13.47 -6.22 -12.63
CA ASP A 101 -13.20 -7.63 -12.43
C ASP A 101 -14.43 -8.36 -11.90
N ALA A 102 -14.78 -9.49 -12.51
CA ALA A 102 -15.93 -10.30 -12.11
C ALA A 102 -15.81 -10.80 -10.65
N ARG A 103 -14.58 -10.96 -10.15
CA ARG A 103 -14.29 -11.44 -8.78
C ARG A 103 -14.37 -10.32 -7.74
N TYR A 104 -14.41 -9.05 -8.15
CA TYR A 104 -14.40 -7.89 -7.25
C TYR A 104 -15.44 -8.01 -6.13
N ARG A 105 -16.68 -8.38 -6.46
CA ARG A 105 -17.77 -8.49 -5.47
C ARG A 105 -17.54 -9.62 -4.47
N ALA A 106 -17.06 -10.77 -4.94
CA ALA A 106 -16.78 -11.93 -4.10
C ALA A 106 -15.61 -11.65 -3.15
N LEU A 107 -14.50 -11.13 -3.68
CA LEU A 107 -13.34 -10.71 -2.90
C LEU A 107 -13.73 -9.68 -1.85
N LYS A 108 -14.48 -8.65 -2.25
CA LYS A 108 -14.94 -7.61 -1.31
C LYS A 108 -15.79 -8.19 -0.18
N ALA A 109 -16.75 -9.07 -0.49
CA ALA A 109 -17.60 -9.67 0.53
C ALA A 109 -16.78 -10.55 1.49
N ALA A 110 -15.88 -11.38 0.97
CA ALA A 110 -15.04 -12.28 1.76
C ALA A 110 -14.06 -11.53 2.68
N THR A 111 -13.59 -10.36 2.25
CA THR A 111 -12.56 -9.60 2.95
C THR A 111 -13.12 -8.48 3.84
N GLN A 112 -14.42 -8.22 3.81
CA GLN A 112 -15.05 -7.09 4.51
C GLN A 112 -14.82 -7.13 6.03
N SER A 113 -15.00 -8.30 6.67
CA SER A 113 -14.85 -8.39 8.13
C SER A 113 -13.41 -8.09 8.56
N VAL A 114 -12.43 -8.62 7.82
CA VAL A 114 -11.00 -8.39 8.10
C VAL A 114 -10.65 -6.91 7.86
N ALA A 115 -11.16 -6.32 6.78
CA ALA A 115 -10.97 -4.89 6.50
C ALA A 115 -11.44 -3.99 7.64
N LEU A 116 -12.61 -4.28 8.22
CA LEU A 116 -13.12 -3.49 9.35
C LEU A 116 -12.26 -3.64 10.61
N THR A 117 -11.76 -4.85 10.91
CA THR A 117 -10.86 -5.09 12.06
C THR A 117 -9.57 -4.27 11.98
N HIS A 118 -9.01 -4.16 10.78
CA HIS A 118 -7.77 -3.42 10.53
C HIS A 118 -8.01 -1.93 10.23
N GLY A 119 -9.25 -1.44 10.33
CA GLY A 119 -9.59 -0.04 10.06
C GLY A 119 -9.39 0.38 8.61
N LEU A 120 -9.47 -0.56 7.65
CA LEU A 120 -9.46 -0.24 6.24
C LEU A 120 -10.83 0.24 5.79
N GLU A 121 -10.83 1.36 5.09
CA GLU A 121 -12.02 1.96 4.52
C GLU A 121 -12.19 1.53 3.07
N ARG A 122 -13.43 1.55 2.60
CA ARG A 122 -13.74 1.30 1.20
C ARG A 122 -13.18 2.44 0.35
N PHE A 123 -12.26 2.12 -0.54
CA PHE A 123 -11.87 3.02 -1.62
C PHE A 123 -12.71 2.73 -2.87
N GLY A 124 -13.04 3.78 -3.64
CA GLY A 124 -14.10 3.78 -4.66
C GLY A 124 -13.88 2.88 -5.89
N SER A 125 -14.09 3.43 -7.09
CA SER A 125 -14.00 2.72 -8.38
C SER A 125 -12.56 2.43 -8.84
N SER A 126 -11.64 2.23 -7.90
CA SER A 126 -10.22 2.01 -8.14
C SER A 126 -9.85 0.52 -8.09
N GLU A 127 -8.61 0.21 -8.46
CA GLU A 127 -7.95 -1.10 -8.26
C GLU A 127 -7.81 -1.51 -6.78
N TRP A 128 -7.94 -0.54 -5.86
CA TRP A 128 -7.92 -0.74 -4.41
C TRP A 128 -9.34 -1.03 -3.88
N LEU A 129 -9.52 -2.16 -3.19
CA LEU A 129 -10.79 -2.52 -2.52
C LEU A 129 -10.93 -1.84 -1.18
N TRP A 130 -9.85 -1.92 -0.41
CA TRP A 130 -9.78 -1.48 0.97
C TRP A 130 -8.46 -0.74 1.16
N MET A 131 -8.47 0.36 1.90
CA MET A 131 -7.23 1.04 2.26
C MET A 131 -7.31 1.78 3.57
N THR A 132 -6.16 1.99 4.20
CA THR A 132 -6.01 2.88 5.33
C THR A 132 -4.68 3.62 5.26
N HIS A 133 -4.62 4.77 5.93
CA HIS A 133 -3.40 5.55 6.07
C HIS A 133 -2.78 5.29 7.43
N LEU A 134 -1.58 4.72 7.43
CA LEU A 134 -0.76 4.56 8.61
C LEU A 134 -0.01 5.86 8.82
N ARG A 135 -0.30 6.58 9.90
CA ARG A 135 0.38 7.83 10.24
C ARG A 135 1.24 7.65 11.47
N PRO A 136 2.40 8.31 11.54
CA PRO A 136 3.17 8.33 12.77
C PRO A 136 2.31 8.99 13.86
N ALA A 137 2.39 8.45 15.09
CA ALA A 137 1.74 9.07 16.22
C ALA A 137 2.34 10.48 16.46
N PRO A 138 1.57 11.45 16.98
CA PRO A 138 2.05 12.82 17.18
C PRO A 138 3.29 12.91 18.10
N ASP A 139 3.45 11.95 18.99
CA ASP A 139 4.53 11.80 19.97
C ASP A 139 5.62 10.81 19.55
N LEU A 140 5.54 10.28 18.32
CA LEU A 140 6.52 9.32 17.83
C LEU A 140 7.86 9.99 17.56
N VAL A 141 8.87 9.57 18.32
CA VAL A 141 10.24 10.09 18.22
C VAL A 141 11.16 9.20 17.38
N ASP A 142 10.81 7.91 17.21
CA ASP A 142 11.60 6.94 16.47
C ASP A 142 10.95 6.56 15.13
N LEU A 143 11.59 6.97 14.03
CA LEU A 143 11.14 6.66 12.67
C LEU A 143 11.39 5.19 12.29
N GLY A 144 12.30 4.50 12.97
CA GLY A 144 12.52 3.07 12.84
C GLY A 144 11.32 2.30 13.38
N GLU A 145 10.88 2.61 14.60
CA GLU A 145 9.67 2.01 15.19
C GLU A 145 8.44 2.22 14.31
N PHE A 146 8.30 3.40 13.69
CA PHE A 146 7.22 3.64 12.73
C PHE A 146 7.29 2.73 11.51
N ALA A 147 8.48 2.56 10.94
CA ALA A 147 8.68 1.75 9.75
C ALA A 147 8.38 0.28 10.05
N ASP A 148 8.88 -0.22 11.18
CA ASP A 148 8.64 -1.58 11.65
C ASP A 148 7.15 -1.80 11.91
N TYR A 149 6.47 -0.84 12.57
CA TYR A 149 5.02 -0.85 12.72
C TYR A 149 4.30 -0.96 11.38
N CYS A 150 4.65 -0.15 10.38
CA CYS A 150 3.99 -0.17 9.07
C CYS A 150 4.12 -1.53 8.37
N VAL A 151 5.30 -2.13 8.42
CA VAL A 151 5.56 -3.44 7.81
C VAL A 151 4.89 -4.56 8.59
N GLN A 152 4.85 -4.47 9.93
CA GLN A 152 4.11 -5.40 10.77
C GLN A 152 2.60 -5.37 10.45
N GLN A 153 2.01 -4.18 10.30
CA GLN A 153 0.61 -4.02 9.89
C GLN A 153 0.34 -4.67 8.52
N LEU A 154 1.28 -4.56 7.56
CA LEU A 154 1.17 -5.25 6.28
C LEU A 154 1.21 -6.78 6.45
N HIS A 155 2.15 -7.29 7.25
CA HIS A 155 2.29 -8.72 7.50
C HIS A 155 1.04 -9.32 8.17
N ASP A 156 0.55 -8.67 9.22
CA ASP A 156 -0.60 -9.14 10.01
C ASP A 156 -1.86 -9.12 9.15
N ALA A 157 -2.11 -8.01 8.46
CA ALA A 157 -3.21 -7.91 7.51
C ALA A 157 -3.10 -9.00 6.44
N TRP A 158 -1.95 -9.15 5.78
CA TRP A 158 -1.80 -10.17 4.72
C TRP A 158 -2.08 -11.59 5.23
N THR A 159 -1.61 -11.93 6.43
CA THR A 159 -1.83 -13.24 7.03
C THR A 159 -3.32 -13.55 7.23
N GLU A 160 -4.12 -12.55 7.62
CA GLU A 160 -5.57 -12.69 7.80
C GLU A 160 -6.36 -12.61 6.49
N PHE A 161 -5.99 -11.70 5.59
CA PHE A 161 -6.68 -11.51 4.31
C PHE A 161 -6.43 -12.68 3.35
N ARG A 162 -5.21 -13.26 3.34
CA ARG A 162 -4.82 -14.30 2.39
C ARG A 162 -5.80 -15.48 2.29
N PRO A 163 -6.18 -16.16 3.38
CA PRO A 163 -7.13 -17.28 3.27
C PRO A 163 -8.49 -16.85 2.71
N GLN A 164 -8.96 -15.64 3.03
CA GLN A 164 -10.22 -15.11 2.50
C GLN A 164 -10.12 -14.81 1.00
N MET A 165 -8.98 -14.24 0.56
CA MET A 165 -8.72 -13.99 -0.86
C MET A 165 -8.70 -15.29 -1.64
N LEU A 166 -7.97 -16.31 -1.15
CA LEU A 166 -7.88 -17.62 -1.81
C LEU A 166 -9.24 -18.32 -1.89
N ALA A 167 -10.04 -18.26 -0.82
CA ALA A 167 -11.38 -18.85 -0.83
C ALA A 167 -12.36 -18.15 -1.80
N ALA A 168 -12.16 -16.85 -2.04
CA ALA A 168 -12.99 -16.06 -2.96
C ALA A 168 -12.50 -16.08 -4.42
N MET A 169 -11.32 -16.64 -4.68
CA MET A 169 -10.75 -16.82 -6.02
C MET A 169 -10.91 -18.29 -6.43
N PRO A 170 -11.98 -18.66 -7.17
CA PRO A 170 -12.08 -20.00 -7.72
C PRO A 170 -10.89 -20.28 -8.66
N ASP A 171 -10.53 -21.55 -8.82
CA ASP A 171 -9.40 -21.95 -9.66
C ASP A 171 -9.63 -21.40 -11.08
N PRO A 172 -8.59 -20.91 -11.79
CA PRO A 172 -8.75 -20.31 -13.12
C PRO A 172 -9.43 -21.22 -14.15
N LEU A 173 -9.48 -22.53 -13.87
CA LEU A 173 -10.11 -23.56 -14.70
C LEU A 173 -11.64 -23.66 -14.52
N GLU A 174 -12.24 -22.98 -13.53
CA GLU A 174 -13.67 -23.08 -13.22
C GLU A 174 -14.49 -21.89 -13.70
N VAL A 175 -13.87 -20.86 -14.31
CA VAL A 175 -14.63 -19.76 -14.93
C VAL A 175 -15.14 -20.26 -16.29
N PRO A 176 -16.45 -20.53 -16.47
CA PRO A 176 -16.96 -20.85 -17.78
C PRO A 176 -16.77 -19.62 -18.66
N ASP A 177 -16.26 -19.82 -19.87
CA ASP A 177 -16.16 -18.78 -20.87
C ASP A 177 -17.52 -18.04 -20.96
N PRO A 178 -17.59 -16.73 -20.61
CA PRO A 178 -18.83 -15.98 -20.72
C PRO A 178 -19.27 -15.81 -22.18
N ALA A 179 -18.41 -16.15 -23.15
CA ALA A 179 -18.78 -16.34 -24.53
C ALA A 179 -18.89 -17.84 -24.82
N GLY A 180 -20.08 -18.30 -25.19
CA GLY A 180 -20.26 -19.53 -25.97
C GLY A 180 -19.59 -19.38 -27.34
N GLY A 181 -18.26 -19.35 -27.37
CA GLY A 181 -17.43 -19.23 -28.55
C GLY A 181 -17.22 -20.60 -29.17
N ILE A 182 -18.06 -20.89 -30.16
CA ILE A 182 -17.98 -22.04 -31.07
C ILE A 182 -16.53 -22.34 -31.45
N GLY A 183 -16.12 -23.59 -31.26
CA GLY A 183 -14.75 -24.05 -31.43
C GLY A 183 -14.15 -23.80 -32.80
N ARG A 184 -12.82 -23.87 -32.84
CA ARG A 184 -12.08 -24.27 -34.04
C ARG A 184 -10.97 -25.26 -33.68
N HIS A 185 -11.15 -26.45 -34.22
CA HIS A 185 -10.15 -27.48 -34.47
C HIS A 185 -8.90 -26.95 -35.19
N GLN A 186 -7.76 -27.59 -34.87
CA GLN A 186 -6.60 -27.94 -35.72
C GLN A 186 -5.86 -26.76 -36.41
N LEU A 187 -4.54 -26.63 -36.37
CA LEU A 187 -3.43 -27.60 -36.47
C LEU A 187 -2.25 -27.17 -35.58
#